data_AF-O19484-F1
#
_entry.id   AF-O19484-F1
#
_cell.length_a   1.000
_cell.length_b   1.000
_cell.length_c   1.000
_cell.angle_alpha   90.00
_cell.angle_beta   90.00
_cell.angle_gamma   90.00
#
_symmetry.space_group_name_H-M   'P 1'
#
loop_
_entity.id
_entity.type
_entity.pdbx_description
1 polymer ?
#
loop_
_entity_poly.entity_id
_entity_poly.type
_entity_poly.pdbx_seq_one_letter_code
_entity_poly.pdbx_strand_id
1 'polypeptide(L)'
;MKSFIILLLGINAASAVTHSLKYFYTGSTGIEGFPQFVAVGIVDGMQIDYFDSVSEKNVLKQSWMEGVRDEKMITNTRKGNQQTFKANVEIGMQRFNQTTGVHIVQRMYGCEWDDEAGVTEGFNQYGYDGEDFIAFDLKTTKWIAPTPQAVITKLKWDSNTAYTENWNNYLTQTCIEWLKKYVDYGKSTLMRTVPPSVSLLQKAPSSPVTCHATGFYPRDVMVFWQKE
;
A
#
# COMPACT_ATOMS: atom_id res chain seq x y z
N MET A 1 43.50 -33.76 -3.62
CA MET A 1 42.48 -33.63 -2.55
C MET A 1 41.24 -33.01 -3.17
N LYS A 2 40.11 -33.71 -3.20
CA LYS A 2 38.83 -33.14 -3.68
C LYS A 2 38.16 -32.49 -2.47
N SER A 3 38.20 -31.15 -2.37
CA SER A 3 37.43 -30.43 -1.35
C SER A 3 35.96 -30.50 -1.70
N PHE A 4 35.17 -31.11 -0.82
CA PHE A 4 33.72 -31.00 -0.85
C PHE A 4 33.33 -29.70 -0.13
N ILE A 5 32.68 -28.79 -0.84
CA ILE A 5 32.09 -27.57 -0.27
C ILE A 5 30.69 -27.96 0.21
N ILE A 6 30.46 -27.92 1.52
CA ILE A 6 29.14 -28.13 2.12
C ILE A 6 28.54 -26.75 2.41
N LEU A 7 27.51 -26.36 1.65
CA LEU A 7 26.80 -25.10 1.83
C LEU A 7 25.65 -25.30 2.85
N LEU A 8 25.78 -24.76 4.06
CA LEU A 8 24.72 -24.78 5.06
C LEU A 8 23.91 -23.47 4.98
N LEU A 9 22.66 -23.55 4.52
CA LEU A 9 21.69 -22.45 4.67
C LEU A 9 21.05 -22.54 6.06
N GLY A 10 21.43 -21.63 6.97
CA GLY A 10 20.73 -21.41 8.23
C GLY A 10 19.54 -20.46 8.04
N ILE A 11 18.32 -20.91 8.36
CA ILE A 11 17.13 -20.06 8.42
C ILE A 11 16.85 -19.80 9.91
N ASN A 12 17.17 -18.59 10.40
CA ASN A 12 16.71 -18.15 11.72
C ASN A 12 15.26 -17.66 11.60
N ALA A 13 14.33 -18.38 12.20
CA ALA A 13 12.91 -18.02 12.22
C ALA A 13 12.50 -17.54 13.63
N ALA A 14 12.70 -16.25 13.88
CA ALA A 14 11.98 -15.49 14.90
C ALA A 14 11.94 -14.05 14.40
N SER A 15 10.83 -13.66 13.81
CA SER A 15 10.57 -12.30 13.34
C SER A 15 9.16 -11.95 13.77
N ALA A 16 9.02 -10.90 14.58
CA ALA A 16 7.75 -10.20 14.72
C ALA A 16 7.15 -9.97 13.33
N VAL A 17 5.86 -10.25 13.17
CA VAL A 17 5.18 -10.10 11.89
C VAL A 17 4.39 -8.81 11.94
N THR A 18 4.99 -7.75 11.42
CA THR A 18 4.26 -6.51 11.19
C THR A 18 3.28 -6.71 10.02
N HIS A 19 2.00 -6.61 10.32
CA HIS A 19 0.94 -6.63 9.34
C HIS A 19 0.55 -5.22 8.89
N SER A 20 0.10 -5.07 7.65
CA SER A 20 -0.30 -3.78 7.09
C SER A 20 -1.57 -3.87 6.25
N LEU A 21 -2.46 -2.89 6.38
CA LEU A 21 -3.61 -2.67 5.50
C LEU A 21 -3.45 -1.29 4.86
N LYS A 22 -3.32 -1.25 3.52
CA LYS A 22 -3.09 -0.03 2.74
C LYS A 22 -4.13 0.10 1.63
N TYR A 23 -4.76 1.26 1.55
CA TYR A 23 -5.61 1.63 0.41
C TYR A 23 -4.95 2.76 -0.38
N PHE A 24 -4.90 2.59 -1.70
CA PHE A 24 -4.31 3.54 -2.64
C PHE A 24 -5.38 4.02 -3.60
N TYR A 25 -5.63 5.33 -3.61
CA TYR A 25 -6.53 5.97 -4.57
C TYR A 25 -5.71 6.85 -5.50
N THR A 26 -6.00 6.79 -6.79
CA THR A 26 -5.36 7.61 -7.81
C THR A 26 -6.45 8.25 -8.65
N GLY A 27 -6.50 9.58 -8.66
CA GLY A 27 -7.27 10.37 -9.61
C GLY A 27 -6.32 10.98 -10.62
N SER A 28 -6.67 10.96 -11.91
CA SER A 28 -5.80 11.49 -12.96
C SER A 28 -6.58 12.15 -14.10
N THR A 29 -5.87 12.98 -14.86
CA THR A 29 -6.34 13.58 -16.12
C THR A 29 -5.25 13.54 -17.18
N GLY A 30 -5.62 13.64 -18.45
CA GLY A 30 -4.68 13.75 -19.57
C GLY A 30 -3.94 12.46 -19.96
N ILE A 31 -4.23 11.32 -19.33
CA ILE A 31 -3.59 10.03 -19.64
C ILE A 31 -4.52 9.23 -20.55
N GLU A 32 -4.13 9.07 -21.81
CA GLU A 32 -4.90 8.28 -22.78
C GLU A 32 -4.91 6.80 -22.38
N GLY A 33 -6.10 6.18 -22.42
CA GLY A 33 -6.28 4.75 -22.10
C GLY A 33 -6.19 4.39 -20.61
N PHE A 34 -5.92 5.34 -19.71
CA PHE A 34 -5.89 5.09 -18.27
C PHE A 34 -7.19 5.54 -17.58
N PRO A 35 -7.74 4.79 -16.62
CA PRO A 35 -8.91 5.21 -15.88
C PRO A 35 -8.69 6.53 -15.12
N GLN A 36 -9.65 7.45 -15.18
CA GLN A 36 -9.59 8.71 -14.42
C GLN A 36 -9.53 8.49 -12.91
N PHE A 37 -10.04 7.36 -12.41
CA PHE A 37 -9.91 6.98 -11.02
C PHE A 37 -9.62 5.48 -10.88
N VAL A 38 -8.69 5.15 -9.98
CA VAL A 38 -8.35 3.79 -9.58
C VAL A 38 -8.28 3.71 -8.06
N ALA A 39 -8.80 2.63 -7.48
CA ALA A 39 -8.64 2.32 -6.07
C ALA A 39 -8.17 0.88 -5.86
N VAL A 40 -7.21 0.69 -4.97
CA VAL A 40 -6.58 -0.61 -4.67
C VAL A 40 -6.44 -0.79 -3.16
N GLY A 41 -6.89 -1.91 -2.62
CA GLY A 41 -6.59 -2.37 -1.27
C GLY A 41 -5.50 -3.43 -1.25
N ILE A 42 -4.60 -3.35 -0.28
CA ILE A 42 -3.47 -4.26 -0.10
C ILE A 42 -3.38 -4.67 1.37
N VAL A 43 -3.22 -5.97 1.63
CA VAL A 43 -2.88 -6.55 2.94
C VAL A 43 -1.55 -7.27 2.83
N ASP A 44 -0.55 -6.91 3.62
CA ASP A 44 0.80 -7.49 3.62
C ASP A 44 1.45 -7.61 2.22
N GLY A 45 1.27 -6.57 1.40
CA GLY A 45 1.76 -6.54 0.02
C GLY A 45 0.93 -7.33 -0.98
N MET A 46 -0.10 -8.06 -0.54
CA MET A 46 -1.05 -8.77 -1.39
C MET A 46 -2.27 -7.90 -1.71
N GLN A 47 -2.55 -7.71 -3.00
CA GLN A 47 -3.73 -6.97 -3.44
C GLN A 47 -5.01 -7.74 -3.12
N ILE A 48 -5.94 -7.11 -2.40
CA ILE A 48 -7.22 -7.70 -1.97
C ILE A 48 -8.42 -7.26 -2.80
N ASP A 49 -8.39 -6.04 -3.34
CA ASP A 49 -9.45 -5.52 -4.21
C ASP A 49 -8.91 -4.57 -5.28
N TYR A 50 -9.77 -4.26 -6.25
CA TYR A 50 -9.51 -3.33 -7.33
C TYR A 50 -10.81 -2.67 -7.78
N PHE A 51 -10.76 -1.37 -8.04
CA PHE A 51 -11.82 -0.62 -8.70
C PHE A 51 -11.20 0.37 -9.69
N ASP A 52 -11.85 0.57 -10.82
CA ASP A 52 -11.50 1.64 -11.76
C ASP A 52 -12.75 2.33 -12.33
N SER A 53 -12.58 3.56 -12.81
CA SER A 53 -13.67 4.39 -13.33
C SER A 53 -14.23 3.95 -14.69
N VAL A 54 -13.61 2.97 -15.37
CA VAL A 54 -14.11 2.43 -16.65
C VAL A 54 -15.06 1.27 -16.37
N SER A 55 -14.65 0.31 -15.53
CA SER A 55 -15.48 -0.82 -15.13
C SER A 55 -16.56 -0.45 -14.11
N GLU A 56 -16.31 0.60 -13.31
CA GLU A 56 -17.14 1.09 -12.22
C GLU A 56 -17.64 0.00 -11.25
N LYS A 57 -16.84 -1.06 -11.08
CA LYS A 57 -17.17 -2.20 -10.24
C LYS A 57 -15.96 -2.58 -9.40
N ASN A 58 -16.18 -2.81 -8.11
CA ASN A 58 -15.14 -3.35 -7.25
C ASN A 58 -15.00 -4.86 -7.53
N VAL A 59 -13.77 -5.32 -7.70
CA VAL A 59 -13.43 -6.72 -7.96
C VAL A 59 -12.50 -7.20 -6.86
N LEU A 60 -12.89 -8.26 -6.15
CA LEU A 60 -12.04 -8.93 -5.19
C LEU A 60 -10.91 -9.67 -5.92
N LYS A 61 -9.72 -9.67 -5.33
CA LYS A 61 -8.52 -10.31 -5.89
C LYS A 61 -8.08 -11.55 -5.13
N GLN A 62 -8.66 -11.78 -3.96
CA GLN A 62 -8.38 -12.93 -3.11
C GLN A 62 -9.68 -13.63 -2.76
N SER A 63 -9.72 -14.96 -2.89
CA SER A 63 -10.92 -15.76 -2.58
C SER A 63 -11.32 -15.67 -1.11
N TRP A 64 -10.36 -15.51 -0.20
CA TRP A 64 -10.63 -15.33 1.23
C TRP A 64 -11.28 -13.97 1.59
N MET A 65 -11.43 -13.06 0.62
CA MET A 65 -12.18 -11.81 0.80
C MET A 65 -13.68 -11.96 0.49
N GLU A 66 -14.09 -13.06 -0.16
CA GLU A 66 -15.48 -13.30 -0.53
C GLU A 66 -16.38 -13.36 0.71
N GLY A 67 -17.47 -12.59 0.71
CA GLY A 67 -18.41 -12.53 1.84
C GLY A 67 -17.90 -11.80 3.08
N VAL A 68 -16.65 -11.34 3.13
CA VAL A 68 -16.10 -10.58 4.27
C VAL A 68 -16.73 -9.19 4.37
N ARG A 69 -17.03 -8.56 3.23
CA ARG A 69 -17.69 -7.25 3.13
C ARG A 69 -18.68 -7.23 1.98
N ASP A 70 -19.70 -6.38 2.10
CA ASP A 70 -20.65 -6.12 1.03
C ASP A 70 -19.95 -5.42 -0.16
N GLU A 71 -19.76 -6.15 -1.25
CA GLU A 71 -19.16 -5.65 -2.50
C GLU A 71 -19.95 -4.50 -3.14
N LYS A 72 -21.28 -4.48 -3.00
CA LYS A 72 -22.12 -3.41 -3.51
C LYS A 72 -21.90 -2.13 -2.71
N MET A 73 -21.80 -2.25 -1.39
CA MET A 73 -21.45 -1.12 -0.52
C MET A 73 -20.05 -0.58 -0.85
N ILE A 74 -19.05 -1.45 -1.04
CA ILE A 74 -17.71 -1.04 -1.44
C ILE A 74 -17.76 -0.32 -2.80
N THR A 75 -18.40 -0.92 -3.80
CA THR A 75 -18.53 -0.33 -5.15
C THR A 75 -19.15 1.06 -5.10
N ASN A 76 -20.26 1.24 -4.38
CA ASN A 76 -20.91 2.54 -4.23
C ASN A 76 -20.00 3.57 -3.54
N THR A 77 -19.25 3.13 -2.52
CA THR A 77 -18.25 3.97 -1.85
C THR A 77 -17.16 4.39 -2.84
N ARG A 78 -16.64 3.47 -3.68
CA ARG A 78 -15.63 3.80 -4.70
C ARG A 78 -16.15 4.78 -5.76
N LYS A 79 -17.40 4.62 -6.22
CA LYS A 79 -18.05 5.58 -7.15
C LYS A 79 -18.15 6.98 -6.56
N GLY A 80 -18.48 7.10 -5.26
CA GLY A 80 -18.45 8.39 -4.56
C GLY A 80 -17.04 8.99 -4.52
N ASN A 81 -16.02 8.17 -4.20
CA ASN A 81 -14.63 8.61 -4.17
C ASN A 81 -14.12 9.04 -5.56
N GLN A 82 -14.54 8.38 -6.64
CA GLN A 82 -14.22 8.78 -8.02
C GLN A 82 -14.62 10.24 -8.29
N GLN A 83 -15.84 10.65 -7.90
CA GLN A 83 -16.28 12.05 -8.08
C GLN A 83 -15.45 13.02 -7.23
N THR A 84 -15.14 12.65 -5.99
CA THR A 84 -14.25 13.44 -5.12
C THR A 84 -12.86 13.61 -5.73
N PHE A 85 -12.28 12.55 -6.29
CA PHE A 85 -10.94 12.60 -6.88
C PHE A 85 -10.89 13.37 -8.19
N LYS A 86 -11.95 13.28 -9.00
CA LYS A 86 -12.10 14.16 -10.17
C LYS A 86 -12.04 15.63 -9.76
N ALA A 87 -12.84 16.03 -8.76
CA ALA A 87 -12.80 17.40 -8.23
C ALA A 87 -11.43 17.75 -7.61
N ASN A 88 -10.78 16.82 -6.92
CA ASN A 88 -9.46 17.06 -6.33
C ASN A 88 -8.40 17.34 -7.41
N VAL A 89 -8.44 16.64 -8.55
CA VAL A 89 -7.52 16.89 -9.67
C VAL A 89 -7.73 18.29 -10.23
N GLU A 90 -8.99 18.70 -10.46
CA GLU A 90 -9.33 20.04 -10.94
C GLU A 90 -8.87 21.14 -9.96
N ILE A 91 -9.08 20.93 -8.65
CA ILE A 91 -8.62 21.85 -7.59
C ILE A 91 -7.09 21.91 -7.54
N GLY A 92 -6.41 20.77 -7.67
CA GLY A 92 -4.95 20.70 -7.75
C GLY A 92 -4.43 21.55 -8.89
N MET A 93 -4.94 21.30 -10.11
CA MET A 93 -4.55 22.05 -11.31
C MET A 93 -4.73 23.56 -11.13
N GLN A 94 -5.87 23.98 -10.60
CA GLN A 94 -6.13 25.41 -10.32
C GLN A 94 -5.11 26.01 -9.34
N ARG A 95 -4.77 25.31 -8.27
CA ARG A 95 -3.83 25.81 -7.24
C ARG A 95 -2.38 25.88 -7.72
N PHE A 96 -2.02 25.06 -8.70
CA PHE A 96 -0.71 25.07 -9.34
C PHE A 96 -0.69 25.85 -10.66
N ASN A 97 -1.78 26.57 -11.00
CA ASN A 97 -1.93 27.34 -12.25
C ASN A 97 -1.74 26.50 -13.52
N GLN A 98 -2.17 25.24 -13.48
CA GLN A 98 -2.11 24.29 -14.60
C GLN A 98 -3.48 24.21 -15.29
N THR A 99 -3.48 24.10 -16.62
CA THR A 99 -4.72 24.10 -17.44
C THR A 99 -4.80 22.89 -18.39
N THR A 100 -3.66 22.32 -18.76
CA THR A 100 -3.54 21.19 -19.67
C THR A 100 -2.39 20.29 -19.23
N GLY A 101 -2.40 19.03 -19.65
CA GLY A 101 -1.34 18.07 -19.37
C GLY A 101 -1.83 16.92 -18.50
N VAL A 102 -0.87 16.09 -18.10
CA VAL A 102 -1.11 14.96 -17.20
C VAL A 102 -0.95 15.43 -15.78
N HIS A 103 -1.98 15.26 -14.96
CA HIS A 103 -1.94 15.56 -13.54
C HIS A 103 -2.57 14.44 -12.73
N ILE A 104 -2.01 14.20 -11.55
CA ILE A 104 -2.36 13.06 -10.71
C ILE A 104 -2.50 13.50 -9.25
N VAL A 105 -3.63 13.17 -8.64
CA VAL A 105 -3.81 13.21 -7.18
C VAL A 105 -3.79 11.78 -6.68
N GLN A 106 -2.88 11.47 -5.77
CA GLN A 106 -2.81 10.17 -5.12
C GLN A 106 -3.13 10.30 -3.65
N ARG A 107 -3.68 9.23 -3.07
CA ARG A 107 -3.90 9.10 -1.65
C ARG A 107 -3.50 7.70 -1.21
N MET A 108 -2.75 7.63 -0.12
CA MET A 108 -2.44 6.39 0.58
C MET A 108 -2.92 6.54 2.03
N TYR A 109 -3.76 5.61 2.48
CA TYR A 109 -4.23 5.59 3.86
C TYR A 109 -4.42 4.16 4.36
N GLY A 110 -4.32 3.98 5.67
CA GLY A 110 -4.30 2.65 6.25
C GLY A 110 -3.62 2.59 7.61
N CYS A 111 -3.25 1.40 8.02
CA CYS A 111 -2.70 1.13 9.33
C CYS A 111 -1.75 -0.07 9.30
N GLU A 112 -0.91 -0.13 10.34
CA GLU A 112 0.02 -1.21 10.62
C GLU A 112 -0.20 -1.74 12.04
N TRP A 113 0.03 -3.04 12.23
CA TRP A 113 -0.12 -3.72 13.50
C TRP A 113 0.99 -4.75 13.66
N ASP A 114 1.75 -4.61 14.73
CA ASP A 114 2.72 -5.61 15.18
C ASP A 114 2.00 -6.65 16.07
N ASP A 115 2.00 -7.90 15.64
CA ASP A 115 1.26 -8.98 16.30
C ASP A 115 1.93 -9.51 17.58
N GLU A 116 3.20 -9.16 17.84
CA GLU A 116 3.93 -9.52 19.05
C GLU A 116 3.90 -8.39 20.08
N ALA A 117 4.34 -7.19 19.68
CA ALA A 117 4.45 -6.03 20.56
C ALA A 117 3.10 -5.30 20.75
N GLY A 118 2.12 -5.58 19.89
CA GLY A 118 0.81 -4.90 19.90
C GLY A 118 0.88 -3.45 19.46
N VAL A 119 2.02 -3.00 18.93
CA VAL A 119 2.22 -1.64 18.43
C VAL A 119 1.35 -1.43 17.20
N THR A 120 0.74 -0.25 17.11
CA THR A 120 -0.10 0.12 15.96
C THR A 120 0.29 1.48 15.42
N GLU A 121 0.22 1.63 14.11
CA GLU A 121 0.44 2.88 13.42
C GLU A 121 -0.67 3.13 12.40
N GLY A 122 -0.84 4.39 12.02
CA GLY A 122 -1.82 4.81 11.03
C GLY A 122 -1.27 5.91 10.14
N PHE A 123 -1.74 5.95 8.91
CA PHE A 123 -1.30 6.94 7.93
C PHE A 123 -2.45 7.35 7.02
N ASN A 124 -2.41 8.60 6.59
CA ASN A 124 -3.34 9.17 5.62
C ASN A 124 -2.67 10.36 4.94
N GLN A 125 -2.16 10.14 3.74
CA GLN A 125 -1.38 11.10 3.00
C GLN A 125 -1.89 11.23 1.57
N TYR A 126 -1.77 12.44 1.04
CA TYR A 126 -2.07 12.77 -0.35
C TYR A 126 -0.81 13.30 -1.02
N GLY A 127 -0.62 12.90 -2.28
CA GLY A 127 0.38 13.43 -3.18
C GLY A 127 -0.25 14.10 -4.40
N TYR A 128 0.47 15.04 -4.99
CA TYR A 128 0.10 15.72 -6.22
C TYR A 128 1.28 15.71 -7.19
N ASP A 129 1.08 15.19 -8.40
CA ASP A 129 2.10 15.05 -9.45
C ASP A 129 3.40 14.35 -8.95
N GLY A 130 3.25 13.41 -8.01
CA GLY A 130 4.35 12.62 -7.44
C GLY A 130 4.98 13.22 -6.18
N GLU A 131 4.64 14.46 -5.82
CA GLU A 131 5.18 15.14 -4.64
C GLU A 131 4.22 15.08 -3.44
N ASP A 132 4.78 15.13 -2.23
CA ASP A 132 3.99 15.17 -0.99
C ASP A 132 3.14 16.44 -0.92
N PHE A 133 1.83 16.30 -0.76
CA PHE A 133 0.89 17.43 -0.77
C PHE A 133 0.31 17.74 0.61
N ILE A 134 -0.29 16.74 1.29
CA ILE A 134 -0.82 16.91 2.65
C ILE A 134 -0.89 15.57 3.37
N ALA A 135 -0.53 15.53 4.66
CA ALA A 135 -0.53 14.30 5.46
C ALA A 135 -1.21 14.52 6.82
N PHE A 136 -1.90 13.51 7.34
CA PHE A 136 -2.50 13.56 8.67
C PHE A 136 -1.48 13.11 9.71
N ASP A 137 -1.20 13.96 10.70
CA ASP A 137 -0.39 13.60 11.85
C ASP A 137 -1.28 13.06 12.96
N LEU A 138 -1.22 11.75 13.20
CA LEU A 138 -2.00 11.10 14.25
C LEU A 138 -1.61 11.61 15.64
N LYS A 139 -0.36 12.02 15.87
CA LYS A 139 0.10 12.44 17.20
C LYS A 139 -0.54 13.75 17.63
N THR A 140 -0.63 14.71 16.71
CA THR A 140 -1.24 16.02 16.99
C THR A 140 -2.70 16.10 16.56
N THR A 141 -3.22 15.10 15.85
CA THR A 141 -4.55 15.09 15.21
C THR A 141 -4.78 16.29 14.27
N LYS A 142 -3.72 16.73 13.60
CA LYS A 142 -3.71 17.86 12.66
C LYS A 142 -3.12 17.46 11.32
N TRP A 143 -3.40 18.25 10.29
CA TRP A 143 -2.84 18.04 8.96
C TRP A 143 -1.51 18.77 8.80
N ILE A 144 -0.53 18.16 8.16
CA ILE A 144 0.75 18.75 7.77
C ILE A 144 0.66 19.08 6.28
N ALA A 145 1.00 20.32 5.92
CA ALA A 145 1.02 20.81 4.53
C ALA A 145 2.47 21.15 4.15
N PRO A 146 3.19 20.26 3.45
CA PRO A 146 4.58 20.51 3.02
C PRO A 146 4.70 21.61 1.97
N THR A 147 3.62 21.90 1.24
CA THR A 147 3.59 22.89 0.16
C THR A 147 2.57 24.02 0.41
N PRO A 148 2.82 25.27 -0.02
CA PRO A 148 1.88 26.39 0.16
C PRO A 148 0.47 26.12 -0.40
N GLN A 149 0.39 25.42 -1.53
CA GLN A 149 -0.86 25.07 -2.23
C GLN A 149 -1.76 24.17 -1.37
N ALA A 150 -1.20 23.45 -0.40
CA ALA A 150 -1.95 22.59 0.51
C ALA A 150 -2.46 23.31 1.76
N VAL A 151 -1.95 24.51 2.08
CA VAL A 151 -2.31 25.26 3.30
C VAL A 151 -3.81 25.54 3.38
N ILE A 152 -4.45 25.87 2.26
CA ILE A 152 -5.91 26.10 2.21
C ILE A 152 -6.67 24.83 2.61
N THR A 153 -6.22 23.65 2.14
CA THR A 153 -6.83 22.37 2.53
C THR A 153 -6.58 22.08 4.00
N LYS A 154 -5.35 22.28 4.49
CA LYS A 154 -5.00 22.13 5.91
C LYS A 154 -5.92 22.97 6.81
N LEU A 155 -6.06 24.27 6.55
CA LEU A 155 -6.90 25.15 7.35
C LEU A 155 -8.37 24.69 7.36
N LYS A 156 -8.91 24.33 6.18
CA LYS A 156 -10.28 23.82 6.06
C LYS A 156 -10.46 22.52 6.86
N TRP A 157 -9.55 21.57 6.75
CA TRP A 157 -9.69 20.28 7.42
C TRP A 157 -9.41 20.36 8.92
N ASP A 158 -8.42 21.14 9.35
CA ASP A 158 -8.11 21.37 10.77
C ASP A 158 -9.23 22.13 11.50
N SER A 159 -10.01 22.96 10.78
CA SER A 159 -11.20 23.62 11.33
C SER A 159 -12.41 22.68 11.50
N ASN A 160 -12.41 21.52 10.83
CA ASN A 160 -13.48 20.54 10.91
C ASN A 160 -13.08 19.43 11.89
N THR A 161 -13.31 19.69 13.17
CA THR A 161 -12.92 18.78 14.26
C THR A 161 -13.54 17.39 14.12
N ALA A 162 -14.82 17.31 13.75
CA ALA A 162 -15.51 16.05 13.52
C ALA A 162 -14.84 15.22 12.41
N TYR A 163 -14.39 15.86 11.33
CA TYR A 163 -13.67 15.17 10.26
C TYR A 163 -12.31 14.63 10.72
N THR A 164 -11.54 15.42 11.48
CA THR A 164 -10.24 14.97 12.02
C THR A 164 -10.41 13.86 13.06
N GLU A 165 -11.41 13.95 13.92
CA GLU A 165 -11.72 12.92 14.92
C GLU A 165 -12.16 11.61 14.26
N ASN A 166 -12.98 11.69 13.21
CA ASN A 166 -13.37 10.52 12.42
C ASN A 166 -12.16 9.80 11.80
N TRP A 167 -11.18 10.56 11.26
CA TRP A 167 -9.95 9.96 10.75
C TRP A 167 -9.09 9.37 11.85
N ASN A 168 -8.97 10.05 12.99
CA ASN A 168 -8.25 9.52 14.15
C ASN A 168 -8.86 8.20 14.61
N ASN A 169 -10.19 8.15 14.79
CA ASN A 169 -10.91 6.94 15.18
C ASN A 169 -10.76 5.82 14.15
N TYR A 170 -10.88 6.15 12.86
CA TYR A 170 -10.71 5.17 11.80
C TYR A 170 -9.31 4.54 11.82
N LEU A 171 -8.25 5.36 11.91
CA LEU A 171 -6.87 4.88 11.79
C LEU A 171 -6.40 4.13 13.05
N THR A 172 -6.87 4.54 14.23
CA THR A 172 -6.47 3.94 15.51
C THR A 172 -7.33 2.73 15.92
N GLN A 173 -8.57 2.61 15.43
CA GLN A 173 -9.49 1.54 15.83
C GLN A 173 -9.98 0.75 14.62
N THR A 174 -10.84 1.35 13.80
CA THR A 174 -11.56 0.63 12.73
C THR A 174 -10.61 -0.06 11.75
N CYS A 175 -9.53 0.62 11.34
CA CYS A 175 -8.54 0.05 10.43
C CYS A 175 -7.84 -1.16 11.05
N ILE A 176 -7.41 -1.06 12.31
CA ILE A 176 -6.73 -2.13 13.04
C ILE A 176 -7.64 -3.34 13.21
N GLU A 177 -8.92 -3.13 13.55
CA GLU A 177 -9.92 -4.20 13.64
C GLU A 177 -10.11 -4.92 12.31
N TRP A 178 -10.20 -4.18 11.20
CA TRP A 178 -10.31 -4.77 9.87
C TRP A 178 -9.03 -5.49 9.44
N LEU A 179 -7.85 -4.94 9.74
CA LEU A 179 -6.57 -5.57 9.47
C LEU A 179 -6.47 -6.92 10.17
N LYS A 180 -6.78 -6.99 11.47
CA LYS A 180 -6.81 -8.24 12.24
C LYS A 180 -7.74 -9.28 11.63
N LYS A 181 -8.95 -8.87 11.23
CA LYS A 181 -9.91 -9.77 10.55
C LYS A 181 -9.37 -10.28 9.22
N TYR A 182 -8.82 -9.41 8.38
CA TYR A 182 -8.28 -9.82 7.08
C TYR A 182 -7.08 -10.76 7.22
N VAL A 183 -6.21 -10.53 8.20
CA VAL A 183 -5.09 -11.44 8.52
C VAL A 183 -5.63 -12.80 8.95
N ASP A 184 -6.68 -12.86 9.75
CA ASP A 184 -7.31 -14.11 10.15
C ASP A 184 -7.96 -14.86 8.97
N TYR A 185 -8.77 -14.19 8.15
CA TYR A 185 -9.38 -14.77 6.94
C TYR A 185 -8.32 -15.25 5.94
N GLY A 186 -7.26 -14.45 5.74
CA GLY A 186 -6.18 -14.71 4.80
C GLY A 186 -5.03 -15.54 5.36
N LYS A 187 -5.12 -16.03 6.60
CA LYS A 187 -3.98 -16.60 7.36
C LYS A 187 -3.18 -17.64 6.58
N SER A 188 -3.86 -18.59 5.95
CA SER A 188 -3.23 -19.66 5.17
C SER A 188 -2.45 -19.15 3.95
N THR A 189 -2.82 -18.00 3.42
CA THR A 189 -2.21 -17.37 2.25
C THR A 189 -1.14 -16.34 2.64
N LEU A 190 -1.43 -15.50 3.63
CA LEU A 190 -0.58 -14.39 4.06
C LEU A 190 0.63 -14.87 4.87
N MET A 191 0.45 -15.88 5.72
CA MET A 191 1.49 -16.44 6.59
C MET A 191 2.16 -17.69 6.02
N ARG A 192 1.94 -18.02 4.74
CA ARG A 192 2.62 -19.17 4.13
C ARG A 192 4.12 -18.89 4.01
N THR A 193 4.93 -19.93 4.11
CA THR A 193 6.37 -19.83 3.85
C THR A 193 6.72 -20.78 2.73
N VAL A 194 7.31 -20.25 1.67
CA VAL A 194 7.83 -21.05 0.55
C VAL A 194 9.32 -20.77 0.42
N PRO A 195 10.20 -21.76 0.63
CA PRO A 195 11.64 -21.56 0.55
C PRO A 195 12.10 -21.26 -0.89
N PRO A 196 13.19 -20.49 -1.08
CA PRO A 196 13.70 -20.19 -2.39
C PRO A 196 14.34 -21.39 -3.07
N SER A 197 14.07 -21.53 -4.36
CA SER A 197 14.90 -22.32 -5.26
C SER A 197 16.09 -21.50 -5.70
N VAL A 198 17.29 -21.99 -5.40
CA VAL A 198 18.55 -21.28 -5.64
C VAL A 198 19.32 -21.94 -6.78
N SER A 199 19.78 -21.13 -7.74
CA SER A 199 20.67 -21.57 -8.81
C SER A 199 21.85 -20.62 -8.95
N LEU A 200 23.03 -21.17 -9.25
CA LEU A 200 24.25 -20.41 -9.51
C LEU A 200 24.54 -20.47 -11.01
N LEU A 201 24.62 -19.30 -11.63
CA LEU A 201 24.91 -19.16 -13.04
C LEU A 201 26.29 -18.52 -13.23
N GLN A 202 27.14 -19.16 -14.01
CA GLN A 202 28.40 -18.59 -14.46
C GLN A 202 28.51 -18.76 -15.97
N LYS A 203 28.50 -17.65 -16.72
CA LYS A 203 28.45 -17.69 -18.20
C LYS A 203 29.76 -18.19 -18.83
N ALA A 204 30.90 -17.85 -18.23
CA ALA A 204 32.23 -18.31 -18.62
C ALA A 204 33.14 -18.39 -17.38
N PRO A 205 34.26 -19.13 -17.40
CA PRO A 205 35.11 -19.31 -16.22
C PRO A 205 35.63 -18.02 -15.58
N SER A 206 35.77 -16.94 -16.37
CA SER A 206 36.18 -15.60 -15.91
C SER A 206 35.01 -14.69 -15.54
N SER A 207 33.76 -15.10 -15.80
CA SER A 207 32.59 -14.29 -15.48
C SER A 207 32.27 -14.34 -13.99
N PRO A 208 31.74 -13.26 -13.40
CA PRO A 208 31.16 -13.29 -12.07
C PRO A 208 30.08 -14.38 -11.96
N VAL A 209 30.02 -15.04 -10.79
CA VAL A 209 28.94 -15.97 -10.48
C VAL A 209 27.70 -15.16 -10.08
N THR A 210 26.55 -15.49 -10.66
CA THR A 210 25.26 -14.89 -10.31
C THR A 210 24.44 -15.89 -9.50
N CYS A 211 23.88 -15.45 -8.37
CA CYS A 211 22.96 -16.23 -7.56
C CYS A 211 21.52 -15.83 -7.91
N HIS A 212 20.70 -16.79 -8.34
CA HIS A 212 19.29 -16.60 -8.62
C HIS A 212 18.46 -17.34 -7.58
N ALA A 213 17.76 -16.60 -6.72
CA ALA A 213 16.73 -17.11 -5.82
C ALA A 213 15.35 -16.85 -6.44
N THR A 214 14.53 -17.89 -6.58
CA THR A 214 13.21 -17.81 -7.23
C THR A 214 12.16 -18.66 -6.51
N GLY A 215 10.89 -18.40 -6.77
CA GLY A 215 9.78 -19.24 -6.29
C GLY A 215 9.49 -19.18 -4.78
N PHE A 216 10.00 -18.17 -4.07
CA PHE A 216 9.82 -18.03 -2.63
C PHE A 216 8.69 -17.06 -2.26
N TYR A 217 8.24 -17.17 -1.02
CA TYR A 217 7.33 -16.23 -0.36
C TYR A 217 7.58 -16.30 1.16
N PRO A 218 7.54 -15.18 1.91
CA PRO A 218 7.23 -13.80 1.49
C PRO A 218 8.30 -13.18 0.57
N ARG A 219 8.04 -11.96 0.07
CA ARG A 219 8.93 -11.29 -0.90
C ARG A 219 10.32 -10.94 -0.36
N ASP A 220 10.45 -10.81 0.95
CA ASP A 220 11.68 -10.39 1.60
C ASP A 220 12.56 -11.60 1.88
N VAL A 221 13.80 -11.55 1.40
CA VAL A 221 14.80 -12.61 1.56
C VAL A 221 16.19 -11.98 1.67
N MET A 222 17.06 -12.59 2.48
CA MET A 222 18.46 -12.21 2.54
C MET A 222 19.29 -13.12 1.62
N VAL A 223 20.04 -12.50 0.71
CA VAL A 223 20.98 -13.20 -0.18
C VAL A 223 22.35 -12.53 -0.04
N PHE A 224 23.34 -13.28 0.40
CA PHE A 224 24.71 -12.79 0.54
C PHE A 224 25.71 -13.88 0.14
N TRP A 225 26.88 -13.44 -0.30
CA TRP A 225 28.02 -14.31 -0.55
C TRP A 225 28.82 -14.46 0.73
N GLN A 226 29.23 -15.69 1.04
CA GLN A 226 30.19 -15.98 2.10
C GLN A 226 31.39 -16.67 1.49
N LYS A 227 32.59 -16.19 1.82
CA LYS A 227 33.86 -16.77 1.42
C LYS A 227 34.55 -17.28 2.68
N GLU A 228 34.98 -18.53 2.66
CA GLU A 228 35.90 -19.10 3.66
C GLU A 228 37.34 -18.64 3.40
#